data_AF-A0A1J5PAH6-F1
#
_entry.id   AF-A0A1J5PAH6-F1
#
_cell.length_a   1.000
_cell.length_b   1.000
_cell.length_c   1.000
_cell.angle_alpha   90.00
_cell.angle_beta   90.00
_cell.angle_gamma   90.00
#
_symmetry.space_group_name_H-M   'P 1'
#
loop_
_entity.id
_entity.type
_entity.pdbx_description
1 polymer ?
#
loop_
_entity_poly.entity_id
_entity_poly.type
_entity_poly.pdbx_seq_one_letter_code
_entity_poly.pdbx_strand_id
1 'polypeptide(L)'
;MGVKALKIHLPVRFVKIIAYLSEKYCALNKKASTLNVEKLNELMAVSWHCDIENARTVLGFEPAYDLKAGVAESIKWYKTNKWL
;
A
#
# COMPACT_ATOMS: atom_id res chain seq x y z
N MET A 1 -3.90 -0.05 -16.37
CA MET A 1 -4.12 1.37 -16.04
C MET A 1 -3.64 2.18 -17.23
N GLY A 2 -4.35 3.24 -17.66
CA GLY A 2 -3.95 4.06 -18.81
C GLY A 2 -2.99 5.22 -18.46
N VAL A 3 -2.66 5.36 -17.17
CA VAL A 3 -1.82 6.45 -16.66
C VAL A 3 -0.36 5.99 -16.66
N LYS A 4 0.52 6.75 -17.32
CA LYS A 4 1.97 6.51 -17.26
C LYS A 4 2.50 6.95 -15.91
N ALA A 5 3.01 6.01 -15.12
CA ALA A 5 3.70 6.32 -13.87
C ALA A 5 5.09 6.90 -14.19
N LEU A 6 5.38 8.09 -13.66
CA LEU A 6 6.73 8.65 -13.67
C LEU A 6 7.51 8.08 -12.48
N LYS A 7 8.64 7.41 -12.75
CA LYS A 7 9.54 6.89 -11.71
C LYS A 7 10.67 7.88 -11.48
N ILE A 8 10.78 8.39 -10.26
CA ILE A 8 11.84 9.29 -9.82
C ILE A 8 12.46 8.73 -8.53
N HIS A 9 13.79 8.83 -8.40
CA HIS A 9 14.51 8.44 -7.19
C HIS A 9 14.71 9.68 -6.31
N LEU A 10 14.15 9.66 -5.10
CA LEU A 10 14.33 10.74 -4.12
C LEU A 10 15.11 10.24 -2.90
N PRO A 11 15.94 11.10 -2.27
CA PRO A 11 16.54 10.77 -1.00
C PRO A 11 15.49 10.54 0.09
N VAL A 12 15.63 9.46 0.86
CA VAL A 12 14.70 9.09 1.95
C VAL A 12 14.48 10.24 2.95
N ARG A 13 15.52 11.01 3.26
CA ARG A 13 15.43 12.16 4.18
C ARG A 13 14.43 13.20 3.68
N PHE A 14 14.39 13.47 2.39
CA PHE A 14 13.46 14.42 1.79
C PHE A 14 12.02 13.89 1.86
N VAL A 15 11.82 12.61 1.55
CA VAL A 15 10.50 11.97 1.63
C VAL A 15 9.98 11.93 3.08
N LYS A 16 10.86 11.72 4.07
CA LYS A 16 10.51 11.80 5.50
C LYS A 16 9.99 13.19 5.90
N ILE A 17 10.60 14.26 5.40
CA ILE A 17 10.15 15.63 5.68
C ILE A 17 8.75 15.86 5.08
N ILE A 18 8.54 15.44 3.83
CA ILE A 18 7.22 15.53 3.18
C ILE A 18 6.16 14.74 3.95
N ALA A 19 6.48 13.50 4.34
CA ALA A 19 5.58 12.64 5.10
C ALA A 19 5.18 13.27 6.45
N TYR A 20 6.14 13.86 7.17
CA TYR A 20 5.87 14.56 8.43
C TYR A 20 5.00 15.81 8.24
N LEU A 21 5.27 16.63 7.22
CA LEU A 21 4.46 17.82 6.92
C LEU A 21 3.04 17.43 6.50
N SER A 22 2.91 16.40 5.66
CA SER A 22 1.62 15.85 5.22
C SER A 22 0.80 15.35 6.39
N GLU A 23 1.41 14.59 7.30
CA GLU A 23 0.76 14.09 8.51
C GLU A 23 0.26 15.21 9.41
N LYS A 24 1.08 16.25 9.66
CA LYS A 24 0.66 17.42 10.44
C LYS A 24 -0.51 18.15 9.77
N TYR A 25 -0.40 18.44 8.47
CA TYR A 25 -1.46 19.14 7.73
C TYR A 25 -2.78 18.35 7.72
N CYS A 26 -2.71 17.04 7.52
CA CYS A 26 -3.86 16.15 7.52
C CYS A 26 -4.49 16.00 8.92
N ALA A 27 -3.67 15.93 9.98
CA ALA A 27 -4.13 15.91 11.36
C ALA A 27 -4.92 17.18 11.71
N LEU A 28 -4.46 18.35 11.27
CA LEU A 28 -5.19 19.61 11.41
C LEU A 28 -6.54 19.60 10.66
N ASN A 29 -6.59 18.96 9.49
CA ASN A 29 -7.81 18.87 8.67
C ASN A 29 -8.71 17.67 8.99
N LYS A 30 -8.39 16.88 10.03
CA LYS A 30 -9.06 15.60 10.37
C LYS A 30 -9.21 14.64 9.18
N LYS A 31 -8.28 14.70 8.23
CA LYS A 31 -8.23 13.82 7.05
C LYS A 31 -7.08 12.83 7.22
N ALA A 32 -7.21 11.64 6.64
CA ALA A 32 -6.09 10.70 6.59
C ALA A 32 -5.01 11.23 5.64
N SER A 33 -3.73 11.14 6.04
CA SER A 33 -2.61 11.43 5.15
C SER A 33 -2.33 10.22 4.28
N THR A 34 -2.32 10.38 2.95
CA THR A 34 -1.94 9.32 2.01
C THR A 34 -0.49 8.87 2.20
N LEU A 35 0.39 9.77 2.65
CA LEU A 35 1.79 9.50 2.97
C LEU A 35 2.12 10.07 4.34
N ASN A 36 2.37 9.20 5.32
CA ASN A 36 2.82 9.55 6.67
C ASN A 36 4.14 8.82 6.98
N VAL A 37 4.75 9.12 8.13
CA VAL A 37 6.07 8.56 8.46
C VAL A 37 6.02 7.05 8.66
N GLU A 38 4.94 6.54 9.26
CA GLU A 38 4.71 5.11 9.45
C GLU A 38 4.63 4.38 8.11
N LYS A 39 3.83 4.89 7.17
CA LYS A 39 3.67 4.33 5.83
C LYS A 39 4.98 4.34 5.05
N LEU A 40 5.81 5.36 5.24
CA LEU A 40 7.13 5.41 4.64
C LEU A 40 8.04 4.32 5.22
N ASN A 41 8.02 4.10 6.53
CA ASN A 41 8.81 3.04 7.16
C ASN A 41 8.37 1.65 6.71
N GLU A 42 7.06 1.42 6.61
CA GLU A 42 6.46 0.26 5.97
C GLU A 42 7.04 0.06 4.55
N LEU A 43 6.95 1.05 3.67
CA LEU A 43 7.41 0.93 2.28
C LEU A 43 8.92 0.66 2.15
N MET A 44 9.70 1.06 3.15
CA MET A 44 11.15 0.83 3.21
C MET A 44 11.53 -0.46 3.95
N ALA A 45 10.56 -1.24 4.43
CA ALA A 45 10.85 -2.49 5.11
C ALA A 45 11.61 -3.46 4.19
N VAL A 46 12.58 -4.17 4.76
CA VAL A 46 13.48 -5.08 4.02
C VAL A 46 12.71 -6.26 3.41
N SER A 47 11.65 -6.72 4.09
CA SER A 47 10.81 -7.81 3.61
C SER A 47 9.37 -7.62 4.07
N TRP A 48 8.46 -7.94 3.16
CA TRP A 48 7.02 -8.08 3.39
C TRP A 48 6.56 -9.52 3.24
N HIS A 49 7.50 -10.47 3.22
CA HIS A 49 7.17 -11.88 3.07
C HIS A 49 6.41 -12.36 4.30
N CYS A 50 5.16 -12.72 4.09
CA CYS A 50 4.33 -13.40 5.07
C CYS A 50 4.26 -14.88 4.68
N ASP A 51 4.74 -15.73 5.57
CA ASP A 51 4.57 -17.19 5.47
C ASP A 51 3.21 -17.58 6.06
N ILE A 52 2.49 -18.43 5.35
CA ILE A 52 1.14 -18.88 5.70
C ILE A 52 1.07 -20.36 6.10
N GLU A 53 2.20 -21.07 6.18
CA GLU A 53 2.21 -22.51 6.50
C GLU A 53 1.49 -22.85 7.81
N ASN A 54 1.64 -22.01 8.84
CA ASN A 54 0.92 -22.20 10.11
C ASN A 54 -0.60 -22.05 9.94
N ALA A 55 -1.06 -21.09 9.12
CA ALA A 55 -2.49 -20.91 8.86
C ALA A 55 -3.05 -22.10 8.07
N ARG A 56 -2.29 -22.63 7.11
CA ARG A 56 -2.65 -23.83 6.33
C ARG A 56 -2.79 -25.05 7.24
N THR A 57 -1.79 -25.29 8.09
CA THR A 57 -1.71 -26.51 8.91
C THR A 57 -2.67 -26.50 10.10
N VAL A 58 -2.81 -25.37 10.80
CA VAL A 58 -3.61 -25.28 12.03
C VAL A 58 -5.08 -24.97 11.74
N LEU A 59 -5.34 -24.08 10.78
CA LEU A 59 -6.69 -23.59 10.49
C LEU A 59 -7.30 -24.24 9.24
N GLY A 60 -6.55 -25.05 8.50
CA GLY A 60 -6.99 -25.57 7.20
C GLY A 60 -7.19 -24.47 6.17
N PHE A 61 -6.50 -23.33 6.33
CA PHE A 61 -6.71 -22.16 5.47
C PHE A 61 -6.14 -22.40 4.07
N GLU A 62 -6.98 -22.29 3.04
CA GLU A 62 -6.57 -22.30 1.63
C GLU A 62 -6.91 -20.94 0.98
N PRO A 63 -5.92 -20.14 0.55
CA PRO A 63 -6.18 -18.87 -0.12
C PRO A 63 -6.86 -19.10 -1.46
N ALA A 64 -8.06 -18.56 -1.62
CA ALA A 64 -8.83 -18.66 -2.87
C ALA A 64 -8.22 -17.86 -4.04
N TYR A 65 -7.35 -16.89 -3.74
CA TYR A 65 -6.70 -16.05 -4.73
C TYR A 65 -5.19 -15.98 -4.47
N ASP A 66 -4.41 -16.09 -5.54
CA ASP A 66 -3.05 -15.58 -5.52
C ASP A 66 -3.05 -14.05 -5.64
N LEU A 67 -1.92 -13.42 -5.30
CA LEU A 67 -1.78 -11.96 -5.31
C LEU A 67 -2.09 -11.35 -6.69
N LYS A 68 -1.68 -12.01 -7.78
CA LYS A 68 -1.84 -11.50 -9.14
C LYS A 68 -3.31 -11.49 -9.54
N ALA A 69 -4.02 -12.59 -9.28
CA ALA A 69 -5.44 -12.73 -9.55
C ALA A 69 -6.25 -11.73 -8.71
N GLY A 70 -6.00 -11.68 -7.39
CA GLY A 70 -6.72 -10.80 -6.47
C GLY A 70 -6.55 -9.31 -6.80
N VAL A 71 -5.33 -8.88 -7.16
CA VAL A 71 -5.07 -7.50 -7.58
C VAL A 71 -5.75 -7.18 -8.91
N ALA A 72 -5.70 -8.08 -9.89
CA ALA A 72 -6.32 -7.85 -11.19
C ALA A 72 -7.85 -7.69 -11.07
N GLU A 73 -8.49 -8.53 -10.27
CA GLU A 73 -9.93 -8.46 -10.01
C GLU A 73 -10.32 -7.18 -9.26
N SER A 74 -9.56 -6.84 -8.21
CA SER A 74 -9.77 -5.62 -7.44
C SER A 74 -9.70 -4.38 -8.34
N ILE A 75 -8.67 -4.27 -9.19
CA ILE A 75 -8.55 -3.14 -10.14
C ILE A 75 -9.73 -3.08 -11.10
N LYS A 76 -10.21 -4.23 -11.60
CA LYS A 76 -11.38 -4.29 -12.48
C LYS A 76 -12.63 -3.79 -11.77
N TRP A 77 -12.83 -4.17 -10.50
CA TRP A 77 -13.95 -3.71 -9.69
C TRP A 77 -13.92 -2.19 -9.48
N TYR A 78 -12.77 -1.63 -9.11
CA TYR A 78 -12.63 -0.18 -8.88
C TYR A 78 -12.97 0.65 -10.12
N LYS A 79 -12.54 0.20 -11.31
CA LYS A 79 -12.90 0.85 -12.58
C LYS A 79 -14.39 0.79 -12.88
N THR A 80 -15.00 -0.37 -12.65
CA THR A 80 -16.43 -0.58 -12.92
C THR A 80 -17.28 0.34 -12.05
N ASN A 81 -16.86 0.56 -10.80
CA ASN A 81 -17.53 1.43 -9.85
C ASN A 81 -17.17 2.91 -9.99
N LYS A 82 -16.28 3.29 -10.93
CA LYS A 82 -15.76 4.65 -11.12
C LYS A 82 -15.08 5.23 -9.86
N TRP A 83 -14.41 4.37 -9.10
CA TRP A 83 -13.57 4.76 -7.96
C TRP A 83 -12.11 4.99 -8.37
N LEU A 84 -11.78 4.65 -9.62
CA LEU A 84 -10.51 4.93 -10.31
C LEU A 84 -10.79 5.62 -11.65
#